data_AF-A0A950EJJ8-F1
#
_entry.id   AF-A0A950EJJ8-F1
#
_cell.length_a   1.000
_cell.length_b   1.000
_cell.length_c   1.000
_cell.angle_alpha   90.00
_cell.angle_beta   90.00
_cell.angle_gamma   90.00
#
_symmetry.space_group_name_H-M   'P 1'
#
loop_
_entity.id
_entity.type
_entity.pdbx_description
1 polymer ?
#
loop_
_entity_poly.entity_id
_entity_poly.type
_entity_poly.pdbx_seq_one_letter_code
_entity_poly.pdbx_strand_id
1 'polypeptide(L)'
;MDEPVNVSAGAGDRAGLLDEALAPRRLACLRALERKVLWLSTWMIHNANHLRPKCDGLKVGGHQASCASLVTLMTGLYFDVLRPQDRVAVKPHASPVFHAIQYLMG
;
A
#
# COMPACT_ATOMS: atom_id res chain seq x y z
N MET A 1 -12.71 42.85 37.60
CA MET A 1 -13.34 43.11 36.29
C MET A 1 -12.46 42.36 35.31
N ASP A 2 -12.60 41.03 35.33
CA ASP A 2 -11.76 40.12 34.56
C ASP A 2 -12.50 39.83 33.26
N GLU A 3 -11.99 40.39 32.16
CA GLU A 3 -12.40 40.02 30.81
C GLU A 3 -11.93 38.59 30.53
N PRO A 4 -12.77 37.72 29.92
CA PRO A 4 -12.36 36.37 29.60
C PRO A 4 -11.31 36.39 28.47
N VAL A 5 -10.17 35.77 28.73
CA VAL A 5 -9.13 35.51 27.73
C VAL A 5 -9.73 34.61 26.64
N ASN A 6 -9.97 35.20 25.47
CA ASN A 6 -10.37 34.46 24.28
C ASN A 6 -9.14 33.71 23.72
N VAL A 7 -9.03 32.42 24.04
CA VAL A 7 -8.03 31.54 23.46
C VAL A 7 -8.46 31.23 22.02
N SER A 8 -7.87 31.93 21.05
CA SER A 8 -8.06 31.61 19.64
C SER A 8 -7.45 30.23 19.35
N ALA A 9 -8.30 29.22 19.13
CA ALA A 9 -7.87 27.93 18.62
C ALA A 9 -7.21 28.13 17.23
N GLY A 10 -5.89 27.95 17.17
CA GLY A 10 -5.13 28.04 15.94
C GLY A 10 -5.50 26.91 14.98
N ALA A 11 -5.52 27.20 13.68
CA ALA A 11 -5.90 26.25 12.61
C ALA A 11 -5.12 24.92 12.59
N GLY A 12 -3.97 24.83 13.28
CA GLY A 12 -3.17 23.61 13.41
C GLY A 12 -3.77 22.54 14.33
N ASP A 13 -4.55 22.93 15.35
CA ASP A 13 -5.21 22.00 16.28
C ASP A 13 -6.33 21.21 15.59
N ARG A 14 -7.11 21.91 14.76
CA ARG A 14 -8.19 21.29 13.98
C ARG A 14 -7.67 20.28 12.95
N ALA A 15 -6.50 20.51 12.35
CA ALA A 15 -5.91 19.57 11.40
C ALA A 15 -5.44 18.28 12.09
N GLY A 16 -4.81 18.37 13.26
CA GLY A 16 -4.41 17.20 14.06
C GLY A 16 -5.61 16.39 14.55
N LEU A 17 -6.65 17.06 15.05
CA LEU A 17 -7.90 16.42 15.48
C LEU A 17 -8.62 15.71 14.32
N LEU A 18 -8.59 16.28 13.11
CA LEU A 18 -9.15 15.64 11.92
C LEU A 18 -8.32 14.42 11.50
N ASP A 19 -6.99 14.48 11.63
CA ASP A 19 -6.11 13.36 11.29
C ASP A 19 -6.28 12.18 12.25
N GLU A 20 -6.41 12.43 13.56
CA GLU A 20 -6.77 11.40 14.54
C GLU A 20 -8.15 10.80 14.27
N ALA A 21 -9.16 11.64 13.99
CA ALA A 21 -10.51 11.17 13.69
C ALA A 21 -10.58 10.35 12.39
N LEU A 22 -9.71 10.65 11.42
CA LEU A 22 -9.63 9.93 10.15
C LEU A 22 -8.71 8.70 10.22
N ALA A 23 -7.86 8.58 11.24
CA ALA A 23 -6.91 7.47 11.37
C ALA A 23 -7.56 6.08 11.25
N PRO A 24 -8.74 5.79 11.86
CA PRO A 24 -9.40 4.50 11.68
C PRO A 24 -9.84 4.24 10.24
N ARG A 25 -10.33 5.28 9.54
CA ARG A 25 -10.74 5.16 8.13
C ARG A 25 -9.53 5.00 7.22
N ARG A 26 -8.46 5.77 7.42
CA ARG A 26 -7.19 5.63 6.69
C ARG A 26 -6.65 4.21 6.85
N LEU A 27 -6.59 3.70 8.08
CA LEU A 27 -6.15 2.33 8.35
C LEU A 27 -7.04 1.29 7.67
N ALA A 28 -8.37 1.47 7.70
CA ALA A 28 -9.30 0.57 7.01
C ALA A 28 -9.06 0.54 5.49
N CYS A 29 -8.82 1.71 4.86
CA CYS A 29 -8.46 1.81 3.46
C CYS A 29 -7.13 1.11 3.15
N LEU A 30 -6.10 1.34 3.97
CA LEU A 30 -4.80 0.67 3.79
C LEU A 30 -4.93 -0.84 3.91
N ARG A 31 -5.73 -1.36 4.85
CA ARG A 31 -6.01 -2.81 4.96
C ARG A 31 -6.76 -3.35 3.74
N ALA A 32 -7.65 -2.58 3.15
CA ALA A 32 -8.33 -2.97 1.91
C ALA A 32 -7.37 -3.02 0.72
N LEU A 33 -6.49 -2.03 0.60
CA LEU A 33 -5.44 -2.00 -0.42
C LEU A 33 -4.46 -3.16 -0.24
N GLU A 34 -3.99 -3.41 0.98
CA GLU A 34 -3.10 -4.53 1.31
C GLU A 34 -3.67 -5.88 0.85
N ARG A 35 -4.95 -6.15 1.16
CA ARG A 35 -5.64 -7.38 0.70
C ARG A 35 -5.71 -7.46 -0.82
N LYS A 36 -6.00 -6.34 -1.49
CA LYS A 36 -6.12 -6.30 -2.96
C LYS A 36 -4.76 -6.49 -3.63
N VAL A 37 -3.71 -5.85 -3.13
CA VAL A 37 -2.34 -6.01 -3.60
C VAL A 37 -1.88 -7.45 -3.42
N LEU A 38 -2.11 -8.05 -2.25
CA LEU A 38 -1.78 -9.45 -2.00
C LEU A 38 -2.48 -10.36 -3.00
N TRP A 39 -3.79 -10.20 -3.17
CA TRP A 39 -4.58 -11.00 -4.10
C TRP A 39 -4.07 -10.88 -5.53
N LEU A 40 -3.84 -9.65 -6.02
CA LEU A 40 -3.32 -9.40 -7.37
C LEU A 40 -1.92 -10.01 -7.57
N SER A 41 -1.03 -9.87 -6.58
CA SER A 41 0.32 -10.42 -6.66
C SER A 41 0.32 -11.96 -6.73
N THR A 42 -0.53 -12.62 -5.95
CA THR A 42 -0.71 -14.07 -5.97
C THR A 42 -1.37 -14.53 -7.27
N TRP A 43 -2.40 -13.80 -7.72
CA TRP A 43 -3.10 -14.10 -8.97
C TRP A 43 -2.18 -13.98 -10.18
N MET A 44 -1.30 -12.97 -10.21
CA MET A 44 -0.31 -12.79 -11.27
C MET A 44 0.59 -14.02 -11.41
N ILE A 45 1.13 -14.53 -10.29
CA ILE A 45 1.95 -15.74 -10.28
C ILE A 45 1.12 -16.97 -10.69
N HIS A 46 -0.11 -17.10 -10.16
CA HIS A 46 -0.98 -18.22 -10.48
C HIS A 46 -1.32 -18.26 -11.98
N ASN A 47 -1.78 -17.14 -12.53
CA ASN A 47 -2.12 -17.00 -13.93
C ASN A 47 -0.94 -17.37 -14.83
N ALA A 48 0.25 -16.83 -14.55
CA ALA A 48 1.46 -17.09 -15.32
C ALA A 48 1.85 -18.57 -15.35
N ASN A 49 1.62 -19.31 -14.26
CA ASN A 49 2.08 -20.70 -14.12
C ASN A 49 1.01 -21.75 -14.46
N HIS A 50 -0.27 -21.40 -14.38
CA HIS A 50 -1.38 -22.36 -14.46
C HIS A 50 -2.42 -22.05 -15.54
N LEU A 51 -2.64 -20.78 -15.90
CA LEU A 51 -3.75 -20.40 -16.80
C LEU A 51 -3.27 -19.91 -18.17
N ARG A 52 -2.12 -19.22 -18.22
CA ARG A 52 -1.53 -18.76 -19.47
C ARG A 52 -1.20 -19.95 -20.39
N PRO A 53 -1.56 -19.90 -21.69
CA PRO A 53 -1.06 -20.85 -22.67
C PRO A 53 0.48 -20.89 -22.66
N LYS A 54 1.05 -22.09 -22.64
CA LYS A 54 2.50 -22.31 -22.61
C LYS A 54 2.98 -22.74 -23.98
N CYS A 55 3.89 -21.99 -24.59
CA CYS A 55 4.49 -22.35 -25.87
C CYS A 55 5.54 -23.48 -25.73
N ASP A 56 6.17 -23.58 -24.57
CA ASP A 56 7.32 -24.45 -24.28
C ASP A 56 7.08 -25.40 -23.10
N GLY A 57 5.88 -25.37 -22.50
CA GLY A 57 5.53 -26.15 -21.32
C GLY A 57 6.19 -25.71 -20.00
N LEU A 58 7.05 -24.69 -20.01
CA LEU A 58 7.83 -24.28 -18.84
C LEU A 58 7.02 -23.42 -17.86
N LYS A 59 7.32 -23.57 -16.57
CA LYS A 59 6.83 -22.67 -15.51
C LYS A 59 7.64 -21.38 -15.53
N VAL A 60 6.95 -20.25 -15.34
CA VAL A 60 7.60 -18.94 -15.20
C VAL A 60 8.24 -18.80 -13.83
N GLY A 61 7.67 -19.43 -12.80
CA GLY A 61 8.11 -19.30 -11.41
C GLY A 61 7.45 -18.12 -10.68
N GLY A 62 8.03 -17.73 -9.54
CA GLY A 62 7.54 -16.64 -8.69
C GLY A 62 7.71 -16.95 -7.19
N HIS A 63 7.82 -15.92 -6.35
CA HIS A 63 8.05 -16.06 -4.91
C HIS A 63 6.86 -15.54 -4.08
N GLN A 64 5.81 -16.34 -3.96
CA GLN A 64 4.60 -15.95 -3.21
C GLN A 64 4.90 -15.67 -1.73
N ALA A 65 5.72 -16.51 -1.08
CA ALA A 65 6.07 -16.32 0.33
C ALA A 65 6.76 -14.96 0.57
N SER A 66 7.68 -14.57 -0.32
CA SER A 66 8.34 -13.26 -0.21
C SER A 66 7.42 -12.08 -0.56
N CYS A 67 6.41 -12.29 -1.40
CA CYS A 67 5.40 -11.27 -1.68
C CYS A 67 4.52 -11.06 -0.44
N ALA A 68 4.05 -12.16 0.17
CA ALA A 68 3.25 -12.12 1.38
C ALA A 68 4.00 -11.46 2.55
N SER A 69 5.31 -11.70 2.68
CA SER A 69 6.10 -11.07 3.76
C SER A 69 6.30 -9.57 3.62
N LEU A 70 6.17 -9.00 2.40
CA LEU A 70 6.44 -7.58 2.14
C LEU A 70 5.20 -6.74 1.88
N VAL A 71 4.03 -7.35 1.64
CA VAL A 71 2.83 -6.62 1.21
C VAL A 71 2.38 -5.55 2.21
N THR A 72 2.44 -5.82 3.52
CA THR A 72 2.08 -4.85 4.56
C THR A 72 2.99 -3.62 4.51
N LEU A 73 4.32 -3.85 4.46
CA LEU A 73 5.31 -2.78 4.43
C LEU A 73 5.19 -1.96 3.15
N MET A 74 5.08 -2.62 1.99
CA MET A 74 4.95 -1.92 0.71
C MET A 74 3.62 -1.14 0.61
N THR A 75 2.53 -1.64 1.18
CA THR A 75 1.26 -0.91 1.22
C THR A 75 1.40 0.40 2.00
N GLY A 76 1.99 0.34 3.21
CA GLY A 76 2.24 1.54 4.01
C GLY A 76 3.18 2.53 3.32
N LEU A 77 4.26 2.04 2.72
CA LEU A 77 5.18 2.91 1.99
C LEU A 77 4.49 3.61 0.81
N TYR A 78 3.92 2.85 -0.13
CA TYR A 78 3.46 3.42 -1.41
C TYR A 78 2.13 4.17 -1.34
N PHE A 79 1.26 3.86 -0.38
CA PHE A 79 -0.07 4.50 -0.29
C PHE A 79 -0.21 5.52 0.84
N ASP A 80 0.81 5.71 1.68
CA ASP A 80 0.70 6.61 2.84
C ASP A 80 1.98 7.43 3.08
N VAL A 81 3.15 6.80 3.08
CA VAL A 81 4.39 7.44 3.56
C VAL A 81 5.21 8.10 2.44
N LEU A 82 5.36 7.46 1.29
CA LEU A 82 6.27 7.90 0.24
C LEU A 82 5.79 9.19 -0.45
N ARG A 83 6.76 10.05 -0.75
CA ARG A 83 6.59 11.26 -1.53
C ARG A 83 7.23 11.08 -2.92
N PRO A 84 6.90 11.94 -3.91
CA PRO A 84 7.40 11.78 -5.28
C PRO A 84 8.92 11.73 -5.44
N GLN A 85 9.66 12.38 -4.54
CA GLN A 85 11.13 12.39 -4.54
C GLN A 85 11.78 11.17 -3.87
N ASP A 86 11.01 10.39 -3.10
CA ASP A 86 11.55 9.27 -2.35
C ASP A 86 11.82 8.08 -3.30
N ARG A 87 12.97 7.41 -3.12
CA ARG A 87 13.38 6.28 -3.96
C ARG A 87 13.44 5.01 -3.13
N VAL A 88 12.84 3.93 -3.64
CA VAL A 88 12.79 2.64 -2.95
C VAL A 88 13.40 1.55 -3.84
N ALA A 89 14.41 0.87 -3.31
CA ALA A 89 14.93 -0.35 -3.92
C ALA A 89 14.06 -1.54 -3.46
N VAL A 90 13.17 -2.01 -4.33
CA VAL A 90 12.34 -3.18 -4.04
C VAL A 90 13.15 -4.44 -4.27
N LYS A 91 13.08 -5.39 -3.32
CA LYS A 91 13.71 -6.70 -3.47
C LYS A 91 13.16 -7.40 -4.73
N PRO A 92 14.00 -7.90 -5.66
CA PRO A 92 13.55 -8.32 -7.00
C PRO A 92 12.41 -9.34 -7.03
N HIS A 93 12.38 -10.25 -6.06
CA HIS A 93 11.39 -11.31 -6.00
C HIS A 93 10.07 -10.91 -5.33
N ALA A 94 9.95 -9.67 -4.84
CA ALA A 94 8.68 -9.04 -4.49
C ALA A 94 8.09 -8.21 -5.64
N SER A 95 8.65 -8.33 -6.85
CA SER A 95 8.15 -7.61 -8.03
C SER A 95 6.65 -7.79 -8.29
N PRO A 96 5.99 -8.95 -8.03
CA PRO A 96 4.54 -9.05 -8.21
C PRO A 96 3.74 -8.12 -7.29
N VAL A 97 4.23 -7.84 -6.07
CA VAL A 97 3.62 -6.84 -5.17
C VAL A 97 3.81 -5.44 -5.74
N PHE A 98 5.03 -5.12 -6.18
CA PHE A 98 5.32 -3.82 -6.77
C PHE A 98 4.46 -3.57 -8.02
N HIS A 99 4.39 -4.52 -8.94
CA HIS A 99 3.55 -4.40 -10.14
C HIS A 99 2.06 -4.32 -9.80
N ALA A 100 1.57 -5.01 -8.78
CA ALA A 100 0.19 -4.88 -8.31
C ALA A 100 -0.10 -3.46 -7.75
N ILE A 101 0.85 -2.86 -7.04
CA ILE A 101 0.75 -1.47 -6.57
C ILE A 101 0.68 -0.51 -7.75
N GLN A 102 1.62 -0.61 -8.70
CA GLN A 102 1.62 0.22 -9.92
C GLN A 102 0.29 0.09 -10.68
N TYR A 103 -0.21 -1.13 -10.87
CA TYR A 103 -1.50 -1.37 -11.52
C TYR A 103 -2.68 -0.66 -10.83
N LEU A 104 -2.65 -0.52 -9.50
CA LEU A 104 -3.70 0.20 -8.75
C LEU A 104 -3.55 1.72 -8.82
N MET A 105 -2.36 2.24 -9.13
CA MET A 105 -2.08 3.66 -9.22
C MET A 105 -2.30 4.24 -10.63
N GLY A 106 -2.38 3.38 -11.65
CA GLY A 106 -2.51 3.77 -13.06
C GLY A 106 -1.17 3.96 -13.76
#